data_AF-A0A3B9SL92-F1
#
_entry.id   AF-A0A3B9SL92-F1
#
_cell.length_a   1.000
_cell.length_b   1.000
_cell.length_c   1.000
_cell.angle_alpha   90.00
_cell.angle_beta   90.00
_cell.angle_gamma   90.00
#
_symmetry.space_group_name_H-M   'P 1'
#
loop_
_entity.id
_entity.type
_entity.pdbx_description
1 polymer ?
#
loop_
_entity_poly.entity_id
_entity_poly.type
_entity_poly.pdbx_seq_one_letter_code
_entity_poly.pdbx_strand_id
1 'polypeptide(L)'
;MATSRGLFGSSLARKYWMALTGLFLCSFLVVHLLGNLPLLTGNPETFNAYAHFMTTFPLIKAVSYLLYGSILLHTFDGLMLARQNMAARPAGYVKYNGAANANWSSRNMALLGTFTLL
;
A
#
# COMPACT_ATOMS: atom_id res chain seq x y z
N MET A 1 34.55 -0.47 -4.01
CA MET A 1 34.10 -1.52 -4.94
C MET A 1 32.60 -1.72 -4.77
N ALA A 2 31.79 -1.30 -5.75
CA ALA A 2 30.36 -1.59 -5.74
C ALA A 2 30.17 -3.04 -6.17
N THR A 3 29.93 -3.94 -5.21
CA THR A 3 29.52 -5.30 -5.50
C THR A 3 28.18 -5.25 -6.24
N SER A 4 28.14 -5.70 -7.50
CA SER A 4 26.91 -5.97 -8.24
C SER A 4 26.16 -7.13 -7.57
N ARG A 5 25.51 -6.84 -6.44
CA ARG A 5 24.49 -7.71 -5.87
C ARG A 5 23.35 -7.73 -6.89
N GLY A 6 22.99 -8.91 -7.40
CA GLY A 6 22.01 -9.09 -8.48
C GLY A 6 20.69 -8.36 -8.25
N LEU A 7 19.77 -8.39 -9.23
CA LEU A 7 18.54 -7.59 -9.24
C LEU A 7 17.79 -7.60 -7.88
N PHE A 8 17.78 -8.74 -7.18
CA PHE A 8 17.12 -8.94 -5.88
C PHE A 8 17.91 -8.49 -4.63
N GLY A 9 19.14 -8.00 -4.77
CA GLY A 9 20.00 -7.53 -3.67
C GLY A 9 20.35 -6.05 -3.73
N SER A 10 19.80 -5.30 -4.69
CA SER A 10 20.10 -3.88 -4.88
C SER A 10 19.10 -2.97 -4.15
N SER A 11 19.55 -1.82 -3.67
CA SER A 11 18.69 -0.81 -3.02
C SER A 11 17.60 -0.25 -3.96
N LEU A 12 17.82 -0.33 -5.27
CA LEU A 12 16.85 0.06 -6.30
C LEU A 12 15.66 -0.89 -6.36
N ALA A 13 15.88 -2.20 -6.32
CA ALA A 13 14.80 -3.17 -6.39
C ALA A 13 13.83 -3.04 -5.21
N ARG A 14 14.33 -2.78 -4.00
CA ARG A 14 13.46 -2.53 -2.84
C ARG A 14 12.59 -1.28 -3.01
N LYS A 15 13.10 -0.22 -3.65
CA LYS A 15 12.32 0.99 -3.94
C LYS A 15 11.21 0.72 -4.95
N TYR A 16 11.53 0.03 -6.04
CA TYR A 16 10.54 -0.35 -7.04
C TYR A 16 9.48 -1.30 -6.49
N TRP A 17 9.89 -2.26 -5.66
CA TRP A 17 8.98 -3.19 -4.99
C TRP A 17 7.99 -2.47 -4.06
N MET A 18 8.48 -1.57 -3.21
CA MET A 18 7.65 -0.75 -2.32
C MET A 18 6.65 0.11 -3.12
N ALA A 19 7.11 0.70 -4.24
CA ALA A 19 6.26 1.51 -5.11
C ALA A 19 5.21 0.66 -5.85
N LEU A 20 5.58 -0.52 -6.36
CA LEU A 20 4.69 -1.41 -7.09
C LEU A 20 3.55 -1.92 -6.21
N THR A 21 3.88 -2.41 -5.02
CA THR A 21 2.88 -2.88 -4.05
C THR A 21 1.94 -1.75 -3.62
N GLY A 22 2.47 -0.54 -3.39
CA GLY A 22 1.66 0.64 -3.06
C GLY A 22 0.74 1.07 -4.20
N LEU A 23 1.25 1.11 -5.43
CA LEU A 23 0.46 1.47 -6.61
C LEU A 23 -0.68 0.47 -6.86
N PHE A 24 -0.42 -0.82 -6.64
CA PHE A 24 -1.44 -1.86 -6.71
C PHE A 24 -2.55 -1.62 -5.69
N LEU A 25 -2.21 -1.35 -4.41
CA LEU A 25 -3.20 -1.08 -3.37
C LEU A 25 -4.00 0.20 -3.66
N CYS A 26 -3.36 1.27 -4.13
CA CYS A 26 -4.06 2.49 -4.54
C CYS A 26 -5.03 2.24 -5.70
N SER A 27 -4.60 1.49 -6.72
CA SER A 27 -5.46 1.12 -7.85
C SER A 27 -6.64 0.26 -7.41
N PHE A 28 -6.40 -0.66 -6.47
CA PHE A 28 -7.45 -1.47 -5.88
C PHE A 28 -8.50 -0.61 -5.18
N LEU A 29 -8.11 0.40 -4.40
CA LEU A 29 -9.06 1.30 -3.74
C LEU A 29 -9.97 2.05 -4.73
N VAL A 30 -9.44 2.47 -5.89
CA VAL A 30 -10.25 3.10 -6.94
C VAL A 30 -11.28 2.12 -7.49
N VAL A 31 -10.85 0.91 -7.88
CA VAL A 31 -11.75 -0.13 -8.40
C VAL A 31 -12.77 -0.56 -7.33
N HIS A 32 -12.34 -0.66 -6.08
CA HIS A 32 -13.19 -1.01 -4.94
C HIS A 32 -14.28 0.03 -4.74
N LEU A 33 -13.95 1.33 -4.76
CA LEU A 33 -14.94 2.39 -4.69
C LEU A 33 -15.93 2.31 -5.86
N LEU A 34 -15.44 2.15 -7.09
CA LEU A 34 -16.29 2.01 -8.29
C LEU A 34 -17.26 0.84 -8.17
N GLY A 35 -16.82 -0.30 -7.66
CA GLY A 35 -17.67 -1.47 -7.42
C GLY A 35 -18.72 -1.26 -6.32
N ASN A 36 -18.52 -0.30 -5.43
CA ASN A 36 -19.48 0.07 -4.38
C ASN A 36 -20.44 1.19 -4.79
N LEU A 37 -20.15 1.96 -5.84
CA LEU A 37 -21.06 3.01 -6.33
C LEU A 37 -22.49 2.52 -6.66
N PRO A 38 -22.73 1.27 -7.13
CA PRO A 38 -24.09 0.74 -7.28
C PRO A 38 -24.95 0.84 -6.02
N LEU A 39 -24.36 0.83 -4.81
CA LEU A 39 -25.10 1.05 -3.55
C LEU A 39 -25.81 2.41 -3.52
N LEU A 40 -25.29 3.41 -4.20
CA LEU A 40 -25.89 4.75 -4.26
C LEU A 40 -27.13 4.81 -5.15
N THR A 41 -27.38 3.78 -5.98
CA THR A 41 -28.53 3.75 -6.89
C THR A 41 -29.84 3.39 -6.19
N GLY A 42 -29.79 2.90 -4.95
CA GLY A 42 -30.97 2.46 -4.19
C GLY A 42 -31.60 1.15 -4.68
N ASN A 43 -31.07 0.53 -5.74
CA ASN A 43 -31.50 -0.79 -6.20
C ASN A 43 -30.56 -1.88 -5.66
N PRO A 44 -31.00 -2.74 -4.72
CA PRO A 44 -30.17 -3.78 -4.15
C PRO A 44 -29.80 -4.88 -5.15
N GLU A 45 -30.60 -5.09 -6.21
CA GLU A 45 -30.33 -6.16 -7.19
C GLU A 45 -29.07 -5.90 -8.01
N THR A 46 -28.81 -4.63 -8.37
CA THR A 46 -27.63 -4.25 -9.16
C THR A 46 -26.34 -4.51 -8.38
N PHE A 47 -26.32 -4.16 -7.10
CA PHE A 47 -25.20 -4.44 -6.21
C PHE A 47 -25.04 -5.94 -5.96
N ASN A 48 -26.13 -6.67 -5.69
CA ASN A 48 -26.06 -8.11 -5.42
C ASN A 48 -25.58 -8.91 -6.63
N ALA A 49 -26.02 -8.56 -7.85
CA ALA A 49 -25.56 -9.19 -9.08
C ALA A 49 -24.05 -8.95 -9.30
N TYR A 50 -23.59 -7.72 -9.07
CA TYR A 50 -22.17 -7.37 -9.14
C TYR A 50 -21.34 -8.11 -8.08
N ALA A 51 -21.82 -8.15 -6.82
CA ALA A 51 -21.16 -8.87 -5.73
C ALA A 51 -21.04 -10.37 -6.05
N HIS A 52 -22.10 -10.99 -6.56
CA HIS A 52 -22.07 -12.39 -6.97
C HIS A 52 -21.04 -12.66 -8.08
N PHE A 53 -20.94 -11.77 -9.07
CA PHE A 53 -19.90 -11.86 -10.10
C PHE A 53 -18.49 -11.79 -9.49
N MET A 54 -18.26 -10.81 -8.60
CA MET A 54 -16.98 -10.62 -7.91
C MET A 54 -16.59 -11.84 -7.07
N THR A 55 -17.55 -12.51 -6.41
CA THR A 55 -17.28 -13.67 -5.55
C THR A 55 -17.20 -14.99 -6.29
N THR A 56 -17.65 -15.08 -7.55
CA THR A 56 -17.73 -16.36 -8.27
C THR A 56 -16.69 -16.47 -9.37
N PHE A 57 -16.26 -15.36 -9.96
CA PHE A 57 -15.28 -15.38 -11.05
C PHE A 57 -13.87 -15.78 -10.56
N PRO A 58 -13.27 -16.87 -11.10
CA PRO A 58 -12.00 -17.40 -10.59
C PRO A 58 -10.83 -16.41 -10.62
N LEU A 59 -10.75 -15.55 -11.64
CA LEU A 59 -9.69 -14.56 -11.74
C LEU A 59 -9.78 -13.53 -10.60
N ILE A 60 -10.99 -13.09 -10.26
CA ILE A 60 -11.17 -12.13 -9.15
C ILE A 60 -10.84 -12.80 -7.81
N LYS A 61 -11.16 -14.08 -7.64
CA LYS A 61 -10.70 -14.86 -6.46
C LYS A 61 -9.18 -14.93 -6.39
N ALA A 62 -8.49 -15.14 -7.51
CA ALA A 62 -7.03 -15.13 -7.52
C ALA A 62 -6.47 -13.75 -7.13
N VAL A 63 -7.08 -12.68 -7.66
CA VAL A 63 -6.71 -11.29 -7.32
C VAL A 63 -7.02 -10.97 -5.85
N SER A 64 -8.06 -11.55 -5.24
CA SER A 64 -8.34 -11.32 -3.81
C SER A 64 -7.26 -11.94 -2.91
N TYR A 65 -6.77 -13.14 -3.22
CA TYR A 65 -5.63 -13.71 -2.52
C TYR A 65 -4.34 -12.90 -2.74
N LEU A 66 -4.11 -12.41 -3.97
CA LEU A 66 -3.01 -11.51 -4.27
C LEU A 66 -3.13 -10.20 -3.47
N LEU A 67 -4.33 -9.66 -3.30
CA LEU A 67 -4.59 -8.46 -2.51
C LEU A 67 -4.21 -8.68 -1.04
N TYR A 68 -4.67 -9.77 -0.43
CA TYR A 68 -4.31 -10.09 0.95
C TYR A 68 -2.78 -10.22 1.10
N GLY A 69 -2.13 -10.93 0.17
CA GLY A 69 -0.67 -11.03 0.14
C GLY A 69 0.01 -9.67 0.00
N SER A 70 -0.50 -8.81 -0.90
CA SER A 70 0.05 -7.48 -1.15
C SER A 70 -0.09 -6.54 0.04
N ILE A 71 -1.21 -6.57 0.77
CA ILE A 71 -1.42 -5.80 2.00
C ILE A 71 -0.36 -6.18 3.04
N LEU A 72 -0.17 -7.49 3.28
CA LEU A 72 0.82 -7.97 4.24
C LEU A 72 2.24 -7.56 3.83
N LEU A 73 2.65 -7.86 2.60
CA LEU A 73 3.99 -7.56 2.10
C LEU A 73 4.29 -6.05 2.15
N HIS A 74 3.37 -5.22 1.66
CA HIS A 74 3.49 -3.77 1.69
C HIS A 74 3.62 -3.22 3.12
N THR A 75 2.82 -3.75 4.04
CA THR A 75 2.80 -3.32 5.44
C THR A 75 4.09 -3.71 6.15
N PHE A 76 4.53 -4.96 6.03
CA PHE A 76 5.77 -5.42 6.66
C PHE A 76 6.99 -4.66 6.14
N ASP A 77 7.11 -4.48 4.81
CA ASP A 77 8.21 -3.73 4.21
C ASP A 77 8.20 -2.25 4.62
N GLY A 78 7.01 -1.64 4.67
CA GLY A 78 6.79 -0.26 5.10
C GLY A 78 7.14 -0.03 6.57
N LEU A 79 6.70 -0.91 7.47
CA LEU A 79 7.03 -0.85 8.89
C LEU A 79 8.52 -1.10 9.15
N MET A 80 9.13 -2.05 8.43
CA MET A 80 10.56 -2.30 8.53
C MET A 80 11.35 -1.06 8.06
N LEU A 81 10.93 -0.42 6.97
CA LEU A 81 11.54 0.82 6.49
C LEU A 81 11.37 1.97 7.49
N ALA A 82 10.19 2.12 8.08
CA ALA A 82 9.93 3.13 9.10
C ALA A 82 10.84 2.95 10.32
N ARG A 83 10.97 1.72 10.82
CA ARG A 83 11.90 1.39 11.92
C ARG A 83 13.35 1.67 11.56
N GLN A 84 13.79 1.29 10.37
CA GLN A 84 15.15 1.58 9.88
C GLN A 84 15.41 3.10 9.80
N ASN A 85 14.45 3.87 9.30
CA ASN A 85 14.55 5.33 9.23
C ASN A 85 14.62 5.99 10.61
N MET A 86 13.91 5.46 11.61
CA MET A 86 13.98 5.92 13.00
C MET A 86 15.32 5.56 13.65
N ALA A 87 15.77 4.32 13.48
CA ALA A 87 17.04 3.85 14.05
C ALA A 87 18.27 4.58 13.45
N ALA A 88 18.20 4.97 12.17
CA ALA A 88 19.23 5.77 11.53
C ALA A 88 19.33 7.22 12.04
N ARG A 89 18.41 7.65 12.92
CA ARG A 89 18.35 9.01 13.49
C ARG A 89 18.41 8.98 15.03
N PRO A 90 19.55 8.58 15.62
CA PRO A 90 19.70 8.50 17.08
C PRO A 90 19.75 9.88 17.77
N ALA A 91 20.23 10.92 17.09
CA ALA A 91 20.17 12.30 17.56
C ALA A 91 19.12 13.09 16.75
N GLY A 92 18.24 13.81 17.45
CA GLY A 92 17.20 14.63 16.84
C GLY A 92 17.75 15.80 16.04
N TYR A 93 16.94 16.32 15.10
CA TYR A 93 17.31 17.51 14.33
C TYR A 93 17.38 18.74 15.25
N VAL A 94 18.51 19.43 15.26
CA VAL A 94 18.69 20.72 15.95
C VAL A 94 17.69 21.77 15.46
N LYS A 95 17.31 21.70 14.18
CA LYS A 95 16.24 22.50 13.58
C LYS A 95 15.41 21.61 12.66
N TYR A 96 14.12 21.43 12.98
CA TYR A 96 13.21 20.61 12.19
C TYR A 96 12.31 21.49 11.32
N ASN A 97 12.48 21.42 10.01
CA ASN A 97 11.51 21.97 9.05
C ASN A 97 10.95 20.83 8.17
N GLY A 98 10.04 20.05 8.75
CA GLY A 98 9.42 18.91 8.06
C GLY A 98 8.62 19.30 6.80
N ALA A 99 8.15 20.54 6.71
CA ALA A 99 7.41 21.03 5.54
C ALA A 99 8.31 21.39 4.36
N ALA A 100 9.63 21.50 4.55
CA ALA A 100 10.55 21.90 3.48
C ALA A 100 10.61 20.90 2.31
N ASN A 101 10.46 19.59 2.59
CA ASN A 101 10.72 18.53 1.60
C ASN A 101 9.65 17.41 1.57
N ALA A 102 8.65 17.43 2.45
CA ALA A 102 7.63 16.39 2.51
C ALA A 102 6.29 16.92 3.02
N ASN A 103 5.19 16.45 2.42
CA ASN A 103 3.84 16.75 2.88
C ASN A 103 3.51 15.99 4.19
N TRP A 104 2.46 16.41 4.90
CA TRP A 104 2.09 15.80 6.18
C TRP A 104 1.75 14.31 6.06
N SER A 105 1.09 13.91 4.98
CA SER A 105 0.73 12.50 4.74
C SER A 105 1.98 11.60 4.61
N SER A 106 2.97 12.03 3.83
CA SER A 106 4.24 11.31 3.64
C SER A 106 5.02 11.18 4.96
N ARG A 107 5.03 12.24 5.78
CA ARG A 107 5.70 12.22 7.10
C ARG A 107 5.03 11.27 8.09
N ASN A 108 3.71 11.12 8.01
CA ASN A 108 2.93 10.27 8.90
C ASN A 108 2.51 8.96 8.24
N MET A 109 3.15 8.55 7.13
CA MET A 109 2.76 7.37 6.35
C MET A 109 2.66 6.10 7.21
N ALA A 110 3.61 5.87 8.12
CA ALA A 110 3.57 4.69 9.00
C ALA A 110 2.40 4.73 9.99
N LEU A 111 2.04 5.90 10.51
CA LEU A 111 0.89 6.08 11.41
C LEU A 111 -0.42 5.89 10.65
N LEU A 112 -0.56 6.54 9.49
CA LEU A 112 -1.74 6.43 8.64
C LEU A 112 -1.95 4.99 8.16
N GLY A 113 -0.89 4.31 7.73
CA GLY A 113 -0.96 2.90 7.32
C GLY A 113 -1.32 1.97 8.48
N THR A 114 -0.83 2.25 9.69
CA THR A 114 -1.23 1.48 10.89
C THR A 114 -2.71 1.68 11.20
N PHE A 115 -3.22 2.91 11.06
CA PHE A 115 -4.64 3.19 11.24
C PHE A 115 -5.51 2.48 10.19
N THR A 116 -5.07 2.42 8.93
CA THR A 116 -5.79 1.68 7.86
C THR A 116 -5.81 0.16 8.10
N LEU A 117 -4.85 -0.39 8.84
CA LEU A 117 -4.75 -1.82 9.11
C LEU A 117 -5.66 -2.29 10.25
N LEU A 118 -5.99 -1.40 11.20
CA LEU A 118 -6.84 -1.65 12.36
C LEU A 118 -8.32 -1.58 12.00
#